data_AF-A0A2K8JLV0-F1
#
_entry.id   AF-A0A2K8JLV0-F1
#
_cell.length_a   1.000
_cell.length_b   1.000
_cell.length_c   1.000
_cell.angle_alpha   90.00
_cell.angle_beta   90.00
_cell.angle_gamma   90.00
#
_symmetry.space_group_name_H-M   'P 1'
#
loop_
_entity.id
_entity.type
_entity.pdbx_description
1 polymer ?
#
loop_
_entity_poly.entity_id
_entity_poly.type
_entity_poly.pdbx_seq_one_letter_code
_entity_poly.pdbx_strand_id
1 'polypeptide(L)'
;MFNVVSLGLFLVAVCIVLPEPILGDCWDTGCQLNSWAVRGCEQYNRYEAGRRNCNGGIIYTCCSKSGGNEVNTNGGNYGDLTWYELGLTACGRYYTDNDLVAALAFGHFTTPNPNLDPICGRQIRIVDPSSQRSVVVRVEDKCAGCSMNDVDVSPAAFKALRSLDVGRFKVNWSFI
;
A
#
# COMPACT_ATOMS: atom_id res chain seq x y z
N MET A 1 -1.28 -47.86 49.82
CA MET A 1 -0.31 -48.58 48.96
C MET A 1 -0.92 -49.92 48.62
N PHE A 2 -1.34 -50.13 47.37
CA PHE A 2 -1.21 -51.35 46.54
C PHE A 2 -1.98 -51.15 45.23
N ASN A 3 -1.32 -51.49 44.14
CA ASN A 3 -1.73 -51.34 42.74
C ASN A 3 -2.85 -52.32 42.34
N VAL A 4 -3.75 -51.88 41.46
CA VAL A 4 -4.34 -52.75 40.42
C VAL A 4 -4.50 -51.94 39.12
N VAL A 5 -4.00 -52.55 38.04
CA VAL A 5 -3.92 -52.07 36.66
C VAL A 5 -5.27 -52.23 35.98
N SER A 6 -5.72 -51.25 35.19
CA SER A 6 -6.81 -51.46 34.21
C SER A 6 -6.49 -50.74 32.90
N LEU A 7 -6.57 -51.49 31.81
CA LEU A 7 -6.31 -51.11 30.42
C LEU A 7 -7.22 -49.95 30.00
N GLY A 8 -6.61 -48.81 29.67
CA GLY A 8 -7.25 -47.72 28.95
C GLY A 8 -6.49 -47.44 27.67
N LEU A 9 -7.04 -47.93 26.56
CA LEU A 9 -6.62 -47.64 25.20
C LEU A 9 -6.72 -46.12 24.95
N PHE A 10 -5.64 -45.38 25.18
CA PHE A 10 -5.55 -44.00 24.71
C PHE A 10 -4.74 -43.99 23.42
N LEU A 11 -5.51 -43.84 22.33
CA LEU A 11 -5.03 -43.39 21.03
C LEU A 11 -3.88 -42.41 21.23
N VAL A 12 -2.74 -42.72 20.63
CA VAL A 12 -1.67 -41.76 20.41
C VAL A 12 -2.28 -40.67 19.52
N ALA A 13 -2.83 -39.63 20.14
CA ALA A 13 -3.02 -38.36 19.47
C ALA A 13 -1.62 -37.81 19.28
N VAL A 14 -0.94 -38.30 18.22
CA VAL A 14 0.10 -37.53 17.58
C VAL A 14 -0.62 -36.24 17.17
N CYS A 15 -0.52 -35.21 18.00
CA CYS A 15 -0.66 -33.84 17.52
C CYS A 15 0.46 -33.68 16.52
N ILE A 16 0.18 -34.07 15.27
CA ILE A 16 0.83 -33.47 14.12
C ILE A 16 0.41 -32.02 14.27
N VAL A 17 1.27 -31.22 14.91
CA VAL A 17 1.25 -29.77 14.74
C VAL A 17 1.52 -29.62 13.25
N LEU A 18 0.45 -29.68 12.46
CA LEU A 18 0.49 -29.24 11.09
C LEU A 18 0.97 -27.80 11.20
N PRO A 19 2.09 -27.43 10.57
CA PRO A 19 2.48 -26.03 10.52
C PRO A 19 1.23 -25.29 10.03
N GLU A 20 0.79 -24.29 10.80
CA GLU A 20 -0.26 -23.39 10.33
C GLU A 20 0.11 -23.06 8.88
N PRO A 21 -0.80 -23.28 7.90
CA PRO A 21 -0.50 -22.82 6.57
C PRO A 21 -0.15 -21.35 6.76
N ILE A 22 1.06 -20.97 6.37
CA ILE A 22 1.50 -19.60 6.15
C ILE A 22 0.60 -19.02 5.06
N LEU A 23 -0.68 -18.86 5.42
CA LEU A 23 -1.75 -18.37 4.61
C LEU A 23 -1.66 -16.87 4.83
N GLY A 24 -0.84 -16.23 4.00
CA GLY A 24 -0.50 -14.83 4.13
C GLY A 24 -1.74 -13.98 4.45
N ASP A 25 -1.58 -13.02 5.36
CA ASP A 25 -2.68 -12.31 5.99
C ASP A 25 -3.73 -11.85 4.97
N CYS A 26 -4.95 -12.34 5.12
CA CYS A 26 -6.11 -11.96 4.32
C CYS A 26 -7.06 -11.11 5.17
N TRP A 27 -7.69 -10.12 4.55
CA TRP A 27 -8.71 -9.31 5.20
C TRP A 27 -9.80 -8.89 4.21
N ASP A 28 -11.00 -8.65 4.71
CA ASP A 28 -12.13 -8.17 3.89
C ASP A 28 -12.19 -6.65 3.89
N THR A 29 -12.39 -6.05 2.72
CA THR A 29 -12.66 -4.62 2.61
C THR A 29 -14.02 -4.25 3.22
N GLY A 30 -14.21 -2.97 3.52
CA GLY A 30 -15.56 -2.41 3.71
C GLY A 30 -16.37 -2.48 2.41
N CYS A 31 -17.68 -2.24 2.50
CA CYS A 31 -18.54 -2.18 1.30
C CYS A 31 -18.11 -1.04 0.38
N GLN A 32 -17.46 -1.37 -0.74
CA GLN A 32 -17.05 -0.38 -1.73
C GLN A 32 -18.19 -0.21 -2.74
N LEU A 33 -18.84 0.95 -2.74
CA LEU A 33 -20.03 1.20 -3.56
C LEU A 33 -19.69 1.18 -5.05
N ASN A 34 -20.64 0.73 -5.88
CA ASN A 34 -20.46 0.68 -7.32
C ASN A 34 -20.25 2.06 -7.98
N SER A 35 -20.60 3.13 -7.26
CA SER A 35 -20.34 4.52 -7.65
C SER A 35 -18.92 4.99 -7.38
N TRP A 36 -18.08 4.22 -6.66
CA TRP A 36 -16.71 4.61 -6.35
C TRP A 36 -15.80 4.41 -7.56
N ALA A 37 -14.96 5.41 -7.83
CA ALA A 37 -14.01 5.42 -8.94
C ALA A 37 -12.90 4.37 -8.78
N VAL A 38 -12.49 4.07 -7.53
CA VAL A 38 -11.44 3.08 -7.20
C VAL A 38 -12.04 1.99 -6.33
N ARG A 39 -11.86 0.72 -6.73
CA ARG A 39 -12.41 -0.47 -6.06
C ARG A 39 -11.44 -1.66 -6.12
N GLY A 40 -11.68 -2.69 -5.33
CA GLY A 40 -10.93 -3.94 -5.36
C GLY A 40 -9.68 -3.95 -4.49
N CYS A 41 -8.95 -5.07 -4.54
CA CYS A 41 -7.76 -5.30 -3.69
C CYS A 41 -6.48 -4.67 -4.21
N GLU A 42 -6.42 -4.34 -5.50
CA GLU A 42 -5.25 -3.71 -6.12
C GLU A 42 -4.91 -2.37 -5.48
N GLN A 43 -5.94 -1.62 -5.09
CA GLN A 43 -5.75 -0.37 -4.36
C GLN A 43 -4.97 -0.57 -3.07
N TYR A 44 -4.95 -1.77 -2.47
CA TYR A 44 -4.21 -2.10 -1.25
C TYR A 44 -2.95 -2.93 -1.51
N ASN A 45 -2.48 -2.98 -2.77
CA ASN A 45 -1.37 -3.84 -3.21
C ASN A 45 -1.53 -5.32 -2.80
N ARG A 46 -2.77 -5.80 -2.82
CA ARG A 46 -3.13 -7.17 -2.46
C ARG A 46 -3.83 -7.82 -3.64
N TYR A 47 -3.78 -9.15 -3.70
CA TYR A 47 -4.56 -9.85 -4.71
C TYR A 47 -5.98 -10.09 -4.18
N GLU A 48 -6.95 -10.07 -5.09
CA GLU A 48 -8.34 -10.43 -4.78
C GLU A 48 -8.45 -11.95 -4.69
N ALA A 49 -8.69 -12.46 -3.47
CA ALA A 49 -8.97 -13.86 -3.23
C ALA A 49 -10.47 -14.18 -3.33
N GLY A 50 -11.32 -13.16 -3.21
CA GLY A 50 -12.77 -13.31 -3.31
C GLY A 50 -13.51 -11.98 -3.27
N ARG A 51 -14.83 -12.04 -3.53
CA ARG A 51 -15.73 -10.89 -3.47
C ARG A 51 -17.13 -11.31 -3.01
N ARG A 52 -17.80 -10.44 -2.24
CA ARG A 52 -19.19 -10.63 -1.78
C ARG A 52 -20.00 -9.35 -2.02
N ASN A 53 -21.27 -9.50 -2.39
CA ASN A 53 -22.15 -8.36 -2.61
C ASN A 53 -22.58 -7.72 -1.28
N CYS A 54 -22.71 -6.40 -1.29
CA CYS A 54 -23.33 -5.60 -0.23
C CYS A 54 -24.32 -4.61 -0.87
N ASN A 55 -25.11 -3.89 -0.05
CA ASN A 55 -26.12 -2.97 -0.57
C ASN A 55 -25.48 -1.83 -1.38
N GLY A 56 -25.61 -1.89 -2.71
CA GLY A 56 -25.04 -0.90 -3.62
C GLY A 56 -23.55 -1.06 -3.93
N GLY A 57 -22.91 -2.16 -3.53
CA GLY A 57 -21.46 -2.34 -3.67
C GLY A 57 -20.93 -3.77 -3.58
N ILE A 58 -19.61 -3.88 -3.48
CA ILE A 58 -18.89 -5.15 -3.34
C ILE A 58 -17.87 -5.02 -2.19
N ILE A 59 -17.78 -6.05 -1.37
CA ILE A 59 -16.70 -6.26 -0.41
C ILE A 59 -15.72 -7.25 -1.04
N TYR A 60 -14.43 -6.95 -0.97
CA TYR A 60 -13.36 -7.73 -1.57
C TYR A 60 -12.52 -8.38 -0.47
N THR A 61 -12.19 -9.67 -0.61
CA THR A 61 -11.27 -10.37 0.27
C THR A 61 -9.86 -10.23 -0.30
N CYS A 62 -9.01 -9.50 0.40
CA CYS A 62 -7.68 -9.08 -0.06
C CYS A 62 -6.58 -9.79 0.71
N CYS A 63 -5.76 -10.54 -0.01
CA CYS A 63 -4.72 -11.39 0.57
C CYS A 63 -3.31 -10.92 0.18
N SER A 64 -2.35 -11.19 1.07
CA SER A 64 -0.93 -11.00 0.78
C SER A 64 -0.48 -11.98 -0.31
N LYS A 65 0.21 -11.50 -1.35
CA LYS A 65 0.72 -12.36 -2.43
C LYS A 65 1.82 -13.28 -1.86
N SER A 66 1.51 -14.55 -1.60
CA SER A 66 2.50 -15.50 -1.09
C SER A 66 3.56 -15.82 -2.16
N GLY A 67 4.80 -15.42 -1.92
CA GLY A 67 5.99 -16.07 -2.48
C GLY A 67 6.58 -15.49 -3.78
N GLY A 68 7.53 -14.56 -3.63
CA GLY A 68 8.55 -14.28 -4.63
C GLY A 68 9.68 -13.50 -3.97
N ASN A 69 10.80 -14.19 -3.68
CA ASN A 69 12.04 -13.71 -3.06
C ASN A 69 12.01 -12.26 -2.54
N GLU A 70 11.83 -12.14 -1.23
CA GLU A 70 12.10 -10.92 -0.49
C GLU A 70 13.54 -10.47 -0.78
N VAL A 71 13.70 -9.53 -1.73
CA VAL A 71 14.77 -8.54 -1.57
C VAL A 71 14.39 -7.81 -0.30
N ASN A 72 15.15 -8.07 0.76
CA ASN A 72 15.07 -7.37 2.03
C ASN A 72 15.06 -5.86 1.76
N THR A 73 13.87 -5.30 1.67
CA THR A 73 13.62 -3.87 1.72
C THR A 73 12.87 -3.69 3.02
N ASN A 74 13.52 -3.08 3.99
CA ASN A 74 12.87 -2.59 5.20
C ASN A 74 11.61 -1.77 4.79
N GLY A 75 10.41 -2.37 4.85
CA GLY A 75 9.11 -1.71 4.73
C GLY A 75 8.87 -0.81 3.51
N GLY A 76 9.47 -1.10 2.34
CA GLY A 76 9.29 -0.28 1.13
C GLY A 76 7.97 -0.53 0.40
N ASN A 77 7.29 0.54 -0.01
CA ASN A 77 6.13 0.51 -0.91
C ASN A 77 6.60 0.40 -2.37
N TYR A 78 5.89 -0.38 -3.18
CA TYR A 78 6.14 -0.51 -4.63
C TYR A 78 4.89 -0.11 -5.41
N GLY A 79 5.03 0.82 -6.35
CA GLY A 79 3.90 1.37 -7.11
C GLY A 79 4.32 2.14 -8.36
N ASP A 80 3.34 2.71 -9.04
CA ASP A 80 3.58 3.61 -10.17
C ASP A 80 3.97 5.00 -9.71
N LEU A 81 4.91 5.61 -10.43
CA LEU A 81 5.24 7.02 -10.32
C LEU A 81 4.74 7.74 -11.56
N THR A 82 3.96 8.81 -11.37
CA THR A 82 3.56 9.78 -12.39
C THR A 82 3.97 11.19 -11.98
N TRP A 83 3.64 12.17 -12.82
CA TRP A 83 3.80 13.57 -12.48
C TRP A 83 2.57 14.40 -12.84
N TYR A 84 2.41 15.52 -12.14
CA TYR A 84 1.35 16.51 -12.35
C TYR A 84 1.88 17.94 -12.17
N GLU A 85 1.19 18.92 -12.75
CA GLU A 85 1.47 20.35 -12.52
C GLU A 85 0.97 20.77 -11.15
N LEU A 86 1.77 21.53 -10.42
CA LEU A 86 1.45 21.95 -9.06
C LEU A 86 0.63 23.23 -8.99
N GLY A 87 -0.01 23.40 -7.82
CA GLY A 87 -0.67 24.64 -7.42
C GLY A 87 -1.04 24.58 -5.94
N LEU A 88 -2.30 24.85 -5.62
CA LEU A 88 -2.83 24.67 -4.27
C LEU A 88 -3.00 23.17 -3.98
N THR A 89 -2.36 22.69 -2.91
CA THR A 89 -2.40 21.27 -2.53
C THR A 89 -3.40 21.00 -1.41
N ALA A 90 -3.74 19.71 -1.21
CA ALA A 90 -4.63 19.25 -0.16
C ALA A 90 -4.13 19.54 1.27
N CYS A 91 -2.82 19.80 1.46
CA CYS A 91 -2.27 20.27 2.73
C CYS A 91 -2.47 21.78 2.95
N GLY A 92 -3.17 22.48 2.06
CA GLY A 92 -3.56 23.89 2.20
C GLY A 92 -2.43 24.87 1.91
N ARG A 93 -1.38 24.45 1.19
CA ARG A 93 -0.22 25.29 0.81
C ARG A 93 -0.08 25.32 -0.71
N TYR A 94 0.59 26.36 -1.21
CA TYR A 94 0.85 26.51 -2.64
C TYR A 94 2.28 26.08 -2.97
N TYR A 95 2.44 25.32 -4.05
CA TYR A 95 3.73 24.89 -4.58
C TYR A 95 3.79 25.11 -6.09
N THR A 96 5.00 25.08 -6.62
CA THR A 96 5.33 25.28 -8.04
C THR A 96 6.01 24.05 -8.61
N ASP A 97 6.00 23.89 -9.93
CA ASP A 97 6.59 22.72 -10.61
C ASP A 97 8.10 22.48 -10.34
N ASN A 98 8.76 23.47 -9.73
CA ASN A 98 10.16 23.40 -9.30
C ASN A 98 10.36 22.84 -7.89
N ASP A 99 9.31 22.76 -7.08
CA ASP A 99 9.35 22.24 -5.72
C ASP A 99 9.40 20.70 -5.72
N LEU A 100 10.09 20.10 -4.76
CA LEU A 100 10.16 18.64 -4.61
C LEU A 100 9.05 18.13 -3.69
N VAL A 101 7.84 17.97 -4.26
CA VAL A 101 6.67 17.49 -3.53
C VAL A 101 6.00 16.30 -4.21
N ALA A 102 5.19 15.60 -3.44
CA ALA A 102 4.39 14.47 -3.89
C ALA A 102 2.95 14.53 -3.37
N ALA A 103 2.06 13.97 -4.17
CA ALA A 103 0.73 13.55 -3.79
C ALA A 103 0.74 12.05 -3.47
N LEU A 104 0.17 11.68 -2.32
CA LEU A 104 -0.06 10.27 -1.97
C LEU A 104 -1.53 9.91 -2.08
N ALA A 105 -1.82 8.62 -2.24
CA ALA A 105 -3.18 8.11 -2.35
C ALA A 105 -4.07 8.54 -1.17
N PHE A 106 -5.36 8.75 -1.44
CA PHE A 106 -6.36 9.13 -0.44
C PHE A 106 -6.30 8.28 0.84
N GLY A 107 -6.01 6.97 0.73
CA GLY A 107 -5.93 6.05 1.87
C GLY A 107 -4.83 6.35 2.89
N HIS A 108 -3.86 7.22 2.58
CA HIS A 108 -2.86 7.69 3.53
C HIS A 108 -3.31 8.89 4.38
N PHE A 109 -4.40 9.55 3.98
CA PHE A 109 -4.98 10.67 4.73
C PHE A 109 -6.02 10.14 5.72
N THR A 110 -5.95 10.62 6.95
CA THR A 110 -6.71 10.12 8.10
C THR A 110 -7.64 11.17 8.71
N THR A 111 -7.46 12.45 8.37
CA THR A 111 -8.28 13.53 8.93
C THR A 111 -9.39 13.99 7.98
N PRO A 112 -10.55 14.46 8.50
CA PRO A 112 -11.59 15.05 7.66
C PRO A 112 -11.13 16.33 6.95
N ASN A 113 -10.29 17.13 7.61
CA ASN A 113 -9.68 18.32 7.03
C ASN A 113 -8.25 18.00 6.58
N PRO A 114 -8.00 17.80 5.28
CA PRO A 114 -6.70 17.37 4.78
C PRO A 114 -5.60 18.42 5.04
N ASN A 115 -5.96 19.70 5.21
CA ASN A 115 -5.00 20.76 5.53
C ASN A 115 -4.30 20.55 6.90
N LEU A 116 -4.91 19.73 7.77
CA LEU A 116 -4.44 19.43 9.11
C LEU A 116 -4.04 17.95 9.26
N ASP A 117 -3.92 17.22 8.15
CA ASP A 117 -3.54 15.81 8.20
C ASP A 117 -2.08 15.67 8.65
N PRO A 118 -1.77 14.76 9.61
CA PRO A 118 -0.41 14.54 10.09
C PRO A 118 0.56 14.06 9.00
N ILE A 119 0.07 13.61 7.85
CA ILE A 119 0.93 13.26 6.72
C ILE A 119 1.54 14.47 6.03
N CYS A 120 0.89 15.64 6.13
CA CYS A 120 1.35 16.87 5.52
C CYS A 120 2.72 17.27 6.07
N GLY A 121 3.69 17.47 5.17
CA GLY A 121 5.06 17.81 5.53
C GLY A 121 5.97 16.62 5.82
N ARG A 122 5.45 15.39 5.88
CA ARG A 122 6.28 14.18 5.95
C ARG A 122 7.09 14.01 4.68
N GLN A 123 8.19 13.28 4.76
CA GLN A 123 9.06 13.03 3.61
C GLN A 123 9.03 11.56 3.22
N ILE A 124 9.18 11.31 1.93
CA ILE A 124 9.40 9.98 1.37
C ILE A 124 10.66 9.99 0.52
N ARG A 125 11.40 8.89 0.54
CA ARG A 125 12.46 8.59 -0.42
C ARG A 125 11.89 7.69 -1.50
N ILE A 126 12.06 8.09 -2.75
CA ILE A 126 11.64 7.33 -3.92
C ILE A 126 12.87 6.87 -4.68
N VAL A 127 12.87 5.63 -5.15
CA VAL A 127 13.98 4.96 -5.83
C VAL A 127 13.48 4.32 -7.13
N ASP A 128 14.11 4.66 -8.25
CA ASP A 128 13.94 3.96 -9.52
C ASP A 128 14.76 2.65 -9.49
N PRO A 129 14.12 1.47 -9.49
CA PRO A 129 14.84 0.20 -9.37
C PRO A 129 15.72 -0.13 -10.58
N SER A 130 15.48 0.50 -11.74
CA SER A 130 16.28 0.21 -12.94
C SER A 130 17.54 1.08 -13.04
N SER A 131 17.47 2.34 -12.62
CA SER A 131 18.60 3.28 -12.68
C SER A 131 19.30 3.46 -11.32
N GLN A 132 18.68 2.98 -10.23
CA GLN A 132 19.11 3.17 -8.84
C GLN A 132 19.20 4.64 -8.42
N ARG A 133 18.63 5.56 -9.22
CA ARG A 133 18.47 6.96 -8.83
C ARG A 133 17.41 7.09 -7.77
N SER A 134 17.57 8.08 -6.90
CA SER A 134 16.60 8.38 -5.86
C SER A 134 16.36 9.87 -5.69
N VAL A 135 15.18 10.21 -5.20
CA VAL A 135 14.77 11.57 -4.85
C VAL A 135 14.03 11.55 -3.52
N VAL A 136 14.24 12.57 -2.70
CA VAL A 136 13.46 12.81 -1.49
C VAL A 136 12.48 13.94 -1.77
N VAL A 137 11.21 13.69 -1.49
CA VAL A 137 10.12 14.65 -1.72
C VAL A 137 9.28 14.79 -0.46
N ARG A 138 8.62 15.93 -0.34
CA ARG A 138 7.69 16.19 0.77
C ARG A 138 6.27 15.85 0.35
N VAL A 139 5.56 15.11 1.19
CA VAL A 139 4.14 14.81 1.01
C VAL A 139 3.34 16.06 1.37
N GLU A 140 2.77 16.69 0.36
CA GLU A 140 2.02 17.95 0.52
C GLU A 140 0.65 17.89 -0.16
N ASP A 141 0.34 16.83 -0.89
CA ASP A 141 -0.92 16.71 -1.62
C ASP A 141 -1.54 15.31 -1.55
N LYS A 142 -2.80 15.22 -1.98
CA LYS A 142 -3.63 14.03 -1.95
C LYS A 142 -4.10 13.66 -3.35
N CYS A 143 -3.67 12.49 -3.82
CA CYS A 143 -4.14 11.92 -5.07
C CYS A 143 -5.39 11.06 -4.85
N ALA A 144 -6.55 11.54 -5.27
CA ALA A 144 -7.83 10.83 -5.11
C ALA A 144 -7.98 9.60 -6.04
N GLY A 145 -7.24 9.56 -7.15
CA GLY A 145 -7.30 8.48 -8.14
C GLY A 145 -6.15 7.48 -8.08
N CYS A 146 -5.18 7.66 -7.19
CA CYS A 146 -4.01 6.79 -7.07
C CYS A 146 -4.30 5.52 -6.27
N SER A 147 -3.69 4.40 -6.67
CA SER A 147 -3.63 3.20 -5.81
C SER A 147 -2.77 3.49 -4.57
N MET A 148 -2.92 2.74 -3.48
CA MET A 148 -2.26 3.05 -2.18
C MET A 148 -0.74 3.26 -2.29
N ASN A 149 -0.06 2.57 -3.21
CA ASN A 149 1.38 2.67 -3.37
C ASN A 149 1.81 3.54 -4.56
N ASP A 150 0.87 4.06 -5.34
CA ASP A 150 1.20 4.98 -6.43
C ASP A 150 1.53 6.35 -5.86
N VAL A 151 2.46 7.04 -6.51
CA VAL A 151 2.95 8.36 -6.10
C VAL A 151 2.91 9.29 -7.30
N ASP A 152 2.26 10.44 -7.14
CA ASP A 152 2.26 11.48 -8.16
C ASP A 152 3.18 12.60 -7.69
N VAL A 153 4.23 12.91 -8.44
CA VAL A 153 5.25 13.88 -8.02
C VAL A 153 5.24 15.14 -8.86
N SER A 154 5.87 16.20 -8.37
CA SER A 154 6.09 17.39 -9.18
C SER A 154 6.99 17.11 -10.40
N PRO A 155 6.97 17.96 -11.45
CA PRO A 155 7.82 17.79 -12.61
C PRO A 155 9.32 17.82 -12.26
N ALA A 156 9.74 18.66 -11.30
CA ALA A 156 11.12 18.68 -10.82
C ALA A 156 11.54 17.36 -10.15
N ALA A 157 10.67 16.78 -9.31
CA ALA A 157 10.95 15.49 -8.67
C ALA A 157 11.00 14.34 -9.68
N PHE A 158 10.10 14.33 -10.66
CA PHE A 158 10.12 13.33 -11.73
C PHE A 158 11.42 13.43 -12.55
N LYS A 159 11.82 14.66 -12.93
CA LYS A 159 13.05 14.95 -13.68
C LYS A 159 14.33 14.52 -12.96
N ALA A 160 14.33 14.47 -11.62
CA ALA A 160 15.45 13.92 -10.86
C ALA A 160 15.65 12.41 -11.09
N LEU A 161 14.59 11.70 -11.49
CA LEU A 161 14.63 10.27 -11.80
C LEU A 161 14.73 10.03 -13.32
N ARG A 162 13.83 10.62 -14.12
CA ARG A 162 13.67 10.38 -15.58
C ARG A 162 13.15 11.59 -16.34
N SER A 163 13.28 11.58 -17.68
CA SER A 163 12.59 12.57 -18.54
C SER A 163 11.08 12.47 -18.39
N LEU A 164 10.38 13.62 -18.42
CA LEU A 164 8.91 13.69 -18.33
C LEU A 164 8.21 12.89 -19.45
N ASP A 165 8.86 12.72 -20.61
CA ASP A 165 8.32 11.97 -21.75
C ASP A 165 8.06 10.49 -21.45
N VAL A 166 8.67 9.95 -20.38
CA VAL A 166 8.37 8.59 -19.90
C VAL A 166 6.94 8.50 -19.36
N GLY A 167 6.43 9.59 -18.76
CA GLY A 167 5.07 9.71 -18.23
C GLY A 167 4.80 8.90 -16.96
N ARG A 168 5.05 7.59 -17.00
CA ARG A 168 4.80 6.66 -15.89
C ARG A 168 5.83 5.54 -15.85
N PHE A 169 6.31 5.18 -14.65
CA PHE A 169 7.16 4.00 -14.45
C PHE A 169 7.10 3.49 -13.00
N LYS A 170 7.59 2.28 -12.75
CA LYS A 170 7.57 1.66 -11.41
C LYS A 170 8.70 2.16 -10.51
N VAL A 171 8.39 2.39 -9.24
CA VAL A 171 9.34 2.82 -8.20
C VAL A 171 9.16 2.08 -6.88
N ASN A 172 10.21 2.05 -6.08
CA ASN A 172 10.13 1.74 -4.65
C ASN A 172 10.15 3.05 -3.86
N TRP A 173 9.40 3.14 -2.77
CA TRP A 173 9.47 4.31 -1.88
C TRP A 173 9.19 3.96 -0.42
N SER A 174 9.69 4.77 0.50
CA SER A 174 9.40 4.64 1.93
C SER A 174 9.39 6.00 2.62
N PHE A 175 8.65 6.10 3.72
CA PHE A 175 8.77 7.24 4.63
C PHE A 175 10.15 7.26 5.28
N ILE A 176 10.66 8.46 5.56
CA ILE A 176 11.93 8.70 6.26
C ILE A 176 11.72 9.52 7.53
#